data_AF-A0A1F9KRY3-F1
#
_entry.id   AF-A0A1F9KRY3-F1
#
_cell.length_a   1.000
_cell.length_b   1.000
_cell.length_c   1.000
_cell.angle_alpha   90.00
_cell.angle_beta   90.00
_cell.angle_gamma   90.00
#
_symmetry.space_group_name_H-M   'P 1'
#
loop_
_entity.id
_entity.type
_entity.pdbx_description
1 polymer ?
#
loop_
_entity_poly.entity_id
_entity_poly.type
_entity_poly.pdbx_seq_one_letter_code
_entity_poly.pdbx_strand_id
1 'polypeptide(L)'
;MSSKWRRFEVLLPLQFNDGRDVPAEWLAEAVLEIVDHFGAASYETQKVEGHWRYGGVLYRDDLVRAVVDVPDSANNRQWMKRFKDRWKTRLDQLELWMVSYRIEVE
;
A
#
# COMPACT_ATOMS: atom_id res chain seq x y z
N MET A 1 -14.31 24.30 10.43
CA MET A 1 -12.90 23.88 10.57
C MET A 1 -12.62 22.90 9.44
N SER A 2 -11.77 23.23 8.45
CA SER A 2 -11.38 22.26 7.43
C SER A 2 -10.62 21.14 8.14
N SER A 3 -11.25 19.98 8.32
CA SER A 3 -10.53 18.79 8.73
C SER A 3 -9.66 18.39 7.53
N LYS A 4 -8.36 18.62 7.62
CA LYS A 4 -7.42 18.20 6.58
C LYS A 4 -7.23 16.69 6.70
N TRP A 5 -7.89 15.94 5.82
CA TRP A 5 -7.71 14.50 5.71
C TRP A 5 -6.67 14.19 4.63
N ARG A 6 -6.09 12.99 4.74
CA ARG A 6 -5.18 12.44 3.74
C ARG A 6 -5.57 11.01 3.45
N ARG A 7 -5.75 10.72 2.15
CA ARG A 7 -5.84 9.37 1.63
C ARG A 7 -4.45 8.82 1.39
N PHE A 8 -4.20 7.59 1.82
CA PHE A 8 -3.09 6.78 1.35
C PHE A 8 -3.63 5.64 0.51
N GLU A 9 -2.94 5.36 -0.58
CA GLU A 9 -3.19 4.18 -1.41
C GLU A 9 -1.91 3.37 -1.48
N VAL A 10 -1.98 2.09 -1.13
CA VAL A 10 -0.87 1.15 -1.22
C VAL A 10 -1.25 0.05 -2.20
N LEU A 11 -0.38 -0.23 -3.16
CA LEU A 11 -0.53 -1.38 -4.05
C LEU A 11 0.27 -2.54 -3.44
N LEU A 12 -0.45 -3.57 -3.02
CA LEU A 12 0.12 -4.80 -2.49
C LEU A 12 0.27 -5.81 -3.63
N PRO A 13 1.48 -6.36 -3.87
CA PRO A 13 1.71 -7.29 -4.96
C PRO A 13 1.14 -8.67 -4.62
N LEU A 14 0.51 -9.29 -5.61
CA LEU A 14 0.06 -10.68 -5.53
C LEU A 14 1.21 -11.66 -5.80
N GLN A 15 2.36 -11.17 -6.29
CA GLN A 15 3.53 -11.97 -6.62
C GLN A 15 4.83 -11.31 -6.13
N PHE A 16 5.80 -12.14 -5.74
CA PHE A 16 7.18 -11.74 -5.53
C PHE A 16 7.82 -11.29 -6.86
N ASN A 17 8.94 -10.55 -6.82
CA ASN A 17 9.64 -10.12 -8.05
C ASN A 17 10.18 -11.28 -8.90
N ASP A 18 10.23 -12.49 -8.35
CA ASP A 18 10.59 -13.71 -9.07
C ASP A 18 9.38 -14.49 -9.63
N GLY A 19 8.17 -13.96 -9.47
CA GLY A 19 6.92 -14.51 -9.99
C GLY A 19 6.23 -15.54 -9.11
N ARG A 20 6.79 -15.90 -7.94
CA ARG A 20 6.07 -16.74 -6.96
C ARG A 20 4.89 -15.96 -6.38
N ASP A 21 3.79 -16.65 -6.06
CA ASP A 21 2.64 -16.00 -5.43
C ASP A 21 2.93 -15.59 -3.99
N VAL A 22 2.44 -14.41 -3.61
CA VAL A 22 2.44 -13.95 -2.21
C VAL A 22 1.33 -14.68 -1.45
N PRO A 23 1.60 -15.28 -0.28
CA PRO A 23 0.56 -15.92 0.51
C PRO A 23 -0.57 -14.95 0.89
N ALA A 24 -1.82 -15.38 0.75
CA ALA A 24 -2.99 -14.53 0.99
C ALA A 24 -3.04 -14.01 2.43
N GLU A 25 -2.56 -14.80 3.39
CA GLU A 25 -2.42 -14.41 4.79
C GLU A 25 -1.50 -13.21 4.99
N TRP A 26 -0.45 -13.05 4.16
CA TRP A 26 0.45 -11.90 4.27
C TRP A 26 -0.21 -10.61 3.79
N LEU A 27 -1.05 -10.70 2.75
CA LEU A 27 -1.85 -9.57 2.30
C LEU A 27 -2.88 -9.19 3.36
N ALA A 28 -3.54 -10.19 3.97
CA ALA A 28 -4.47 -9.96 5.07
C ALA A 28 -3.78 -9.30 6.27
N GLU A 29 -2.59 -9.77 6.66
CA GLU A 29 -1.79 -9.16 7.72
C GLU A 29 -1.41 -7.70 7.42
N ALA A 30 -1.03 -7.38 6.18
CA ALA A 30 -0.72 -6.00 5.80
C ALA A 30 -1.93 -5.08 5.94
N VAL A 31 -3.12 -5.54 5.55
CA VAL A 31 -4.36 -4.79 5.71
C VAL A 31 -4.74 -4.67 7.19
N LEU A 32 -4.64 -5.77 7.95
CA LEU A 32 -4.95 -5.79 9.37
C LEU A 32 -4.02 -4.87 10.17
N GLU A 33 -2.74 -4.75 9.82
CA GLU A 33 -1.83 -3.79 10.46
C GLU A 33 -2.29 -2.33 10.29
N ILE A 34 -2.87 -1.99 9.12
CA ILE A 34 -3.48 -0.66 8.88
C ILE A 34 -4.75 -0.51 9.73
N VAL A 35 -5.60 -1.53 9.78
CA VAL A 35 -6.83 -1.53 10.57
C VAL A 35 -6.53 -1.42 12.06
N ASP A 36 -5.56 -2.15 12.58
CA ASP A 36 -5.18 -2.12 14.00
C ASP A 36 -4.64 -0.75 14.41
N HIS A 37 -3.98 -0.03 13.50
CA HIS A 37 -3.43 1.28 13.79
C HIS A 37 -4.44 2.42 13.62
N PHE A 38 -5.26 2.41 12.56
CA PHE A 38 -6.16 3.51 12.20
C PHE A 38 -7.64 3.24 12.46
N GLY A 39 -8.00 2.01 12.81
CA GLY A 39 -9.36 1.54 13.03
C GLY A 39 -10.13 1.16 11.77
N ALA A 40 -9.60 1.42 10.58
CA ALA A 40 -10.24 1.08 9.31
C ALA A 40 -9.25 1.08 8.12
N ALA A 41 -9.59 0.31 7.10
CA ALA A 41 -9.02 0.36 5.75
C ALA A 41 -10.05 -0.18 4.76
N SER A 42 -10.02 0.29 3.51
CA SER A 42 -10.69 -0.38 2.39
C SER A 42 -9.69 -1.25 1.65
N TYR A 43 -10.12 -2.44 1.24
CA TYR A 43 -9.32 -3.38 0.46
C TYR A 43 -10.04 -3.71 -0.84
N GLU A 44 -9.43 -3.29 -1.94
CA GLU A 44 -9.97 -3.47 -3.29
C GLU A 44 -9.31 -4.67 -3.94
N THR A 45 -10.12 -5.70 -4.21
CA THR A 45 -9.68 -6.98 -4.79
C THR A 45 -9.59 -6.98 -6.31
N GLN A 46 -9.91 -5.84 -6.94
CA GLN A 46 -9.72 -5.68 -8.38
C GLN A 46 -8.23 -5.74 -8.70
N LYS A 47 -7.86 -6.60 -9.65
CA LYS A 47 -6.48 -6.69 -10.11
C LYS A 47 -6.09 -5.39 -10.81
N VAL A 48 -5.03 -4.77 -10.31
CA VAL A 48 -4.33 -3.67 -10.95
C VAL A 48 -3.07 -4.24 -11.58
N GLU A 49 -2.95 -4.10 -12.90
CA GLU A 49 -1.78 -4.56 -13.64
C GLU A 49 -0.73 -3.45 -13.72
N GLY A 50 0.42 -3.65 -13.10
CA GLY A 50 1.52 -2.70 -13.18
C GLY A 50 2.58 -3.15 -14.20
N HIS A 51 3.21 -2.13 -14.80
CA HIS A 51 4.30 -2.30 -15.75
C HIS A 51 5.37 -1.28 -15.45
N TRP A 52 6.57 -1.73 -15.12
CA TRP A 52 7.64 -0.83 -14.73
C TRP A 52 9.00 -1.42 -15.08
N ARG A 53 10.03 -0.57 -15.16
CA ARG A 53 11.39 -0.99 -15.51
C ARG A 53 12.36 -0.76 -14.36
N TYR A 54 13.25 -1.71 -14.15
CA TYR A 54 14.35 -1.59 -13.20
C TYR A 54 15.57 -2.34 -13.71
N GLY A 55 16.73 -1.67 -13.72
CA GLY A 55 17.97 -2.24 -14.26
C GLY A 55 17.87 -2.70 -15.73
N GLY A 56 16.97 -2.10 -16.53
CA GLY A 56 16.72 -2.50 -17.91
C GLY A 56 15.77 -3.69 -18.09
N VAL A 57 15.33 -4.33 -17.00
CA VAL A 57 14.34 -5.41 -17.01
C VAL A 57 12.93 -4.82 -16.90
N LEU A 58 12.00 -5.32 -17.71
CA LEU A 58 10.58 -5.01 -17.60
C LEU A 58 9.94 -5.96 -16.59
N TYR A 59 9.31 -5.40 -15.56
CA TYR A 59 8.51 -6.10 -14.58
C TYR A 59 7.04 -5.91 -14.89
N ARG A 60 6.27 -6.98 -14.67
CA ARG A 60 4.81 -7.01 -14.75
C ARG A 60 4.30 -7.63 -13.46
N ASP A 61 3.38 -6.94 -12.79
CA ASP A 61 2.80 -7.39 -11.53
C ASP A 61 1.27 -7.31 -11.56
N ASP A 62 0.65 -8.28 -10.88
CA ASP A 62 -0.76 -8.19 -10.48
C ASP A 62 -0.80 -7.68 -9.04
N LEU A 63 -1.58 -6.62 -8.81
CA LEU A 63 -1.64 -5.92 -7.53
C LEU A 63 -3.09 -5.80 -7.06
N VAL A 64 -3.25 -5.60 -5.75
CA VAL A 64 -4.50 -5.21 -5.09
C VAL A 64 -4.26 -3.93 -4.31
N ARG A 65 -5.31 -3.15 -4.04
CA ARG A 65 -5.16 -1.81 -3.44
C ARG A 65 -5.74 -1.76 -2.04
N ALA A 66 -4.92 -1.34 -1.08
CA ALA A 66 -5.39 -0.91 0.24
C ALA A 66 -5.51 0.62 0.26
N VAL A 67 -6.65 1.13 0.70
CA VAL A 67 -6.95 2.55 0.82
C VAL A 67 -7.26 2.89 2.27
N VAL A 68 -6.65 3.95 2.78
CA VAL A 68 -6.92 4.43 4.14
C VAL A 68 -6.97 5.96 4.17
N ASP A 69 -8.04 6.48 4.76
CA ASP A 69 -8.26 7.91 4.96
C ASP A 69 -8.04 8.24 6.43
N VAL A 70 -7.16 9.19 6.72
CA VAL A 70 -6.79 9.58 8.09
C VAL A 70 -6.60 11.09 8.21
N PRO A 71 -6.62 11.67 9.41
CA PRO A 71 -6.19 13.05 9.61
C PRO A 71 -4.78 13.31 9.04
N ASP A 72 -4.56 14.43 8.36
CA ASP A 72 -3.27 14.81 7.74
C ASP A 72 -2.26 15.27 8.79
N SER A 73 -1.73 14.31 9.57
CA SER A 73 -0.73 14.55 10.61
C SER A 73 0.67 14.06 10.19
N ALA A 74 1.71 14.64 10.79
CA ALA A 74 3.09 14.18 10.57
C ALA A 74 3.28 12.74 11.05
N ASN A 75 2.63 12.36 12.16
CA ASN A 75 2.69 11.01 12.72
C ASN A 75 2.10 9.98 11.75
N ASN A 76 0.93 10.25 11.17
CA ASN A 76 0.27 9.34 10.24
C ASN A 76 1.10 9.16 8.96
N ARG A 77 1.66 10.26 8.43
CA ARG A 77 2.59 10.20 7.28
C ARG A 77 3.84 9.39 7.60
N GLN A 78 4.41 9.55 8.80
CA GLN A 78 5.59 8.79 9.20
C GLN A 78 5.26 7.32 9.39
N TRP A 79 4.10 6.99 9.98
CA TRP A 79 3.66 5.62 10.16
C TRP A 79 3.51 4.90 8.82
N MET A 80 2.83 5.53 7.84
CA MET A 80 2.66 4.95 6.50
C MET A 80 3.98 4.75 5.77
N LYS A 81 4.97 5.65 5.92
CA LYS A 81 6.31 5.44 5.38
C LYS A 81 6.98 4.19 5.97
N ARG A 82 6.92 4.04 7.30
CA ARG A 82 7.49 2.87 7.97
C ARG A 82 6.76 1.57 7.62
N PHE A 83 5.43 1.64 7.44
CA PHE A 83 4.62 0.53 6.94
C PHE A 83 5.13 0.09 5.56
N LYS A 84 5.30 1.04 4.63
CA LYS A 84 5.86 0.76 3.31
C LYS A 84 7.24 0.10 3.39
N ASP A 85 8.14 0.63 4.22
CA ASP A 85 9.49 0.08 4.33
C ASP A 85 9.46 -1.36 4.90
N ARG A 86 8.67 -1.62 5.94
CA ARG A 86 8.50 -2.97 6.52
C ARG A 86 7.98 -3.96 5.49
N TRP A 87 6.89 -3.62 4.80
CA TRP A 87 6.24 -4.53 3.86
C TRP A 87 7.02 -4.70 2.57
N LYS A 88 7.73 -3.66 2.10
CA LYS A 88 8.69 -3.80 1.01
C LYS A 88 9.74 -4.86 1.33
N THR A 89 10.34 -4.81 2.53
CA THR A 89 11.33 -5.81 2.95
C THR A 89 10.70 -7.18 3.17
N ARG A 90 9.55 -7.26 3.84
CA ARG A 90 8.88 -8.53 4.16
C ARG A 90 8.42 -9.27 2.91
N LEU A 91 7.95 -8.55 1.89
CA LEU A 91 7.51 -9.10 0.61
C LEU A 91 8.66 -9.27 -0.40
N ASP A 92 9.91 -9.04 0.02
CA ASP A 92 11.09 -9.08 -0.86
C ASP A 92 10.90 -8.28 -2.16
N GLN A 93 10.36 -7.07 -2.01
CA GLN A 93 10.03 -6.20 -3.13
C GLN A 93 11.13 -5.20 -3.44
N LEU A 94 11.50 -5.08 -4.71
CA LEU A 94 12.35 -4.02 -5.21
C LEU A 94 11.76 -2.63 -4.90
N GLU A 95 10.43 -2.52 -4.95
CA GLU A 95 9.68 -1.35 -4.56
C GLU A 95 8.26 -1.72 -4.12
N LEU A 96 7.68 -0.96 -3.19
CA LEU A 96 6.27 -1.07 -2.83
C LEU A 96 5.59 0.26 -3.12
N TRP A 97 4.73 0.28 -4.13
CA TRP A 97 4.12 1.52 -4.57
C TRP A 97 3.11 2.04 -3.54
N MET A 98 3.24 3.32 -3.22
CA MET A 98 2.33 4.02 -2.32
C MET A 98 2.29 5.50 -2.67
N VAL A 99 1.09 6.06 -2.66
CA VAL A 99 0.84 7.50 -2.84
C VAL A 99 -0.03 8.05 -1.74
N SER A 100 -0.12 9.37 -1.66
CA SER A 100 -1.08 10.02 -0.79
C SER A 100 -1.59 11.33 -1.34
N TYR A 101 -2.86 11.64 -1.04
CA TYR A 101 -3.57 12.82 -1.50
C TYR A 101 -4.17 13.55 -0.31
N ARG A 102 -4.17 14.88 -0.31
CA ARG A 102 -5.06 15.61 0.60
C ARG A 102 -6.48 15.46 0.09
N ILE A 103 -7.41 15.15 0.98
CA ILE A 103 -8.84 15.04 0.67
C ILE A 103 -9.62 15.96 1.60
N GLU A 104 -10.71 16.51 1.08
CA GLU A 104 -11.64 17.34 1.83
C GLU A 104 -13.06 16.81 1.58
N VAL A 105 -13.90 16.93 2.60
CA VAL A 105 -15.35 16.74 2.48
C VAL A 105 -15.93 18.14 2.48
N GLU A 106 -16.56 18.54 1.38
CA GLU A 106 -17.27 19.81 1.25
C GLU A 106 -18.58 19.83 2.06
#